data_AF-J4UAS2-F1
#
_entry.id   AF-J4UAS2-F1
#
_cell.length_a   1.000
_cell.length_b   1.000
_cell.length_c   1.000
_cell.angle_alpha   90.00
_cell.angle_beta   90.00
_cell.angle_gamma   90.00
#
_symmetry.space_group_name_H-M   'P 1'
#
loop_
_entity.id
_entity.type
_entity.pdbx_description
1 polymer ?
#
loop_
_entity_poly.entity_id
_entity_poly.type
_entity_poly.pdbx_seq_one_letter_code
_entity_poly.pdbx_strand_id
1 'polypeptide(L)'
;MAVEAQKGTAVVANTVAAAMGVASMVVGQYYMTQINAELGAISDGISEIQNFQDNEYRSRVFSLVAHVKKIADFRTEILENNELRISKINQLDSLEEECTQLLGQANLTLAGFAKKTNLDYEEYEKVVGNAQNWFMYQKSLLDVLYRIADLRYTLHLGAVSREQCIAILSTYTKQVQDTQSMLAAWHEGTTERLKIDTDEVRRKRAGFDRVIHFLPGVFYKDLNYRSIEKSTANMIRTQTSKESTLSIDKSELYLEDVQLIAKDGKIYYLPETKAE
;
A
#
# COMPACT_ATOMS: atom_id res chain seq x y z
N MET A 1 -5.19 -49.57 51.61
CA MET A 1 -4.41 -48.39 51.17
C MET A 1 -4.58 -48.26 49.67
N ALA A 2 -5.15 -47.15 49.24
CA ALA A 2 -5.55 -46.90 47.85
C ALA A 2 -4.33 -46.63 46.95
N VAL A 3 -4.39 -47.12 45.72
CA VAL A 3 -3.50 -46.69 44.63
C VAL A 3 -4.24 -45.59 43.88
N GLU A 4 -3.76 -44.36 43.98
CA GLU A 4 -4.27 -43.24 43.18
C GLU A 4 -3.87 -43.41 41.71
N ALA A 5 -4.88 -43.43 40.84
CA ALA A 5 -4.70 -43.43 39.40
C ALA A 5 -4.47 -41.98 38.93
N GLN A 6 -3.25 -41.68 38.49
CA GLN A 6 -2.91 -40.43 37.82
C GLN A 6 -2.96 -40.64 36.30
N LYS A 7 -4.14 -40.51 35.69
CA LYS A 7 -4.31 -40.51 34.21
C LYS A 7 -5.50 -39.63 33.84
N GLY A 8 -5.25 -38.47 33.23
CA GLY A 8 -6.33 -37.64 32.68
C GLY A 8 -5.90 -36.38 31.92
N THR A 9 -4.77 -35.75 32.25
CA THR A 9 -4.50 -34.37 31.78
C THR A 9 -3.66 -34.28 30.50
N ALA A 10 -2.74 -35.22 30.25
CA ALA A 10 -1.79 -35.13 29.12
C ALA A 10 -2.39 -35.46 27.74
N VAL A 11 -3.41 -36.34 27.68
CA VAL A 11 -4.03 -36.77 26.41
C VAL A 11 -4.99 -35.70 25.85
N VAL A 12 -5.66 -34.97 26.75
CA VAL A 12 -6.58 -33.88 26.38
C VAL A 12 -5.79 -32.65 25.90
N ALA A 13 -4.65 -32.34 26.54
CA ALA A 13 -3.79 -31.23 26.10
C ALA A 13 -3.23 -31.43 24.69
N ASN A 14 -2.76 -32.64 24.36
CA ASN A 14 -2.21 -32.95 23.04
C ASN A 14 -3.28 -32.91 21.92
N THR A 15 -4.52 -33.31 22.22
CA THR A 15 -5.61 -33.29 21.22
C THR A 15 -6.13 -31.88 20.97
N VAL A 16 -6.23 -31.04 22.01
CA VAL A 16 -6.57 -29.61 21.89
C VAL A 16 -5.49 -28.85 21.12
N ALA A 17 -4.20 -29.07 21.43
CA ALA A 17 -3.09 -28.42 20.72
C ALA A 17 -3.03 -28.81 19.23
N ALA A 18 -3.27 -30.08 18.90
CA ALA A 18 -3.35 -30.53 17.51
C ALA A 18 -4.53 -29.90 16.75
N ALA A 19 -5.71 -29.79 17.40
CA ALA A 19 -6.87 -29.15 16.80
C ALA A 19 -6.67 -27.64 16.59
N MET A 20 -6.07 -26.93 17.56
CA MET A 20 -5.70 -25.52 17.43
C MET A 20 -4.69 -25.28 16.29
N GLY A 21 -3.68 -26.15 16.16
CA GLY A 21 -2.70 -26.06 15.08
C GLY A 21 -3.35 -26.19 13.68
N VAL A 22 -4.30 -27.11 13.53
CA VAL A 22 -5.07 -27.27 12.29
C VAL A 22 -5.97 -26.06 12.02
N ALA A 23 -6.66 -25.55 13.05
CA ALA A 23 -7.51 -24.37 12.93
C ALA A 23 -6.72 -23.15 12.44
N SER A 24 -5.63 -22.80 13.11
CA SER A 24 -4.79 -21.66 12.73
C SER A 24 -4.20 -21.83 11.32
N MET A 25 -3.82 -23.05 10.94
CA MET A 25 -3.29 -23.31 9.60
C MET A 25 -4.33 -23.04 8.52
N VAL A 26 -5.55 -23.52 8.68
CA VAL A 26 -6.63 -23.35 7.69
C VAL A 26 -7.08 -21.88 7.62
N VAL A 27 -7.16 -21.19 8.77
CA VAL A 27 -7.40 -19.74 8.83
C VAL A 27 -6.28 -18.97 8.10
N GLY A 28 -5.02 -19.34 8.33
CA GLY A 28 -3.89 -18.73 7.64
C GLY A 28 -3.89 -18.94 6.12
N GLN A 29 -4.27 -20.13 5.66
CA GLN A 29 -4.43 -20.41 4.23
C GLN A 29 -5.51 -19.53 3.58
N TYR A 30 -6.63 -19.30 4.28
CA TYR A 30 -7.69 -18.42 3.83
C TYR A 30 -7.19 -16.98 3.65
N TYR A 31 -6.54 -16.40 4.67
CA TYR A 31 -6.03 -15.02 4.58
C TYR A 31 -4.88 -14.86 3.57
N MET A 32 -3.97 -15.82 3.45
CA MET A 32 -2.96 -15.80 2.39
C MET A 32 -3.54 -15.80 0.97
N THR A 33 -4.76 -16.30 0.79
CA THR A 33 -5.46 -16.21 -0.50
C THR A 33 -5.84 -14.78 -0.84
N GLN A 34 -6.39 -14.05 0.12
CA GLN A 34 -6.77 -12.66 -0.05
C GLN A 34 -5.53 -11.78 -0.26
N ILE A 35 -4.52 -11.96 0.59
CA ILE A 35 -3.25 -11.24 0.49
C ILE A 35 -2.61 -11.44 -0.88
N ASN A 36 -2.60 -12.68 -1.41
CA ASN A 36 -2.01 -12.94 -2.73
C ASN A 36 -2.76 -12.23 -3.86
N ALA A 37 -4.10 -12.20 -3.81
CA ALA A 37 -4.90 -11.48 -4.80
C ALA A 37 -4.60 -9.97 -4.78
N GLU A 38 -4.47 -9.39 -3.59
CA GLU A 38 -4.15 -7.96 -3.43
C GLU A 38 -2.71 -7.64 -3.85
N LEU A 39 -1.74 -8.53 -3.57
CA LEU A 39 -0.38 -8.45 -4.11
C LEU A 39 -0.36 -8.55 -5.64
N GLY A 40 -1.27 -9.32 -6.23
CA GLY A 40 -1.51 -9.35 -7.67
C GLY A 40 -1.89 -7.98 -8.21
N ALA A 41 -2.91 -7.34 -7.64
CA ALA A 41 -3.36 -6.02 -8.04
C ALA A 41 -2.27 -4.94 -7.86
N ILE A 42 -1.51 -4.99 -6.76
CA ILE A 42 -0.37 -4.09 -6.52
C ILE A 42 0.72 -4.28 -7.59
N SER A 43 1.06 -5.53 -7.90
CA SER A 43 2.05 -5.87 -8.94
C SER A 43 1.63 -5.36 -10.31
N ASP A 44 0.34 -5.49 -10.66
CA ASP A 44 -0.20 -4.99 -11.92
C ASP A 44 -0.13 -3.45 -11.97
N GLY A 45 -0.55 -2.77 -10.89
CA GLY A 45 -0.46 -1.31 -10.79
C GLY A 45 0.96 -0.77 -10.87
N ILE A 46 1.94 -1.46 -10.28
CA ILE A 46 3.37 -1.10 -10.41
C ILE A 46 3.87 -1.27 -11.84
N SER A 47 3.40 -2.31 -12.55
CA SER A 47 3.76 -2.56 -13.94
C SER A 47 3.25 -1.48 -14.89
N GLU A 48 2.17 -0.79 -14.52
CA GLU A 48 1.60 0.34 -15.26
C GLU A 48 2.37 1.66 -15.07
N ILE A 49 3.32 1.74 -14.13
CA ILE A 49 4.14 2.95 -13.91
C ILE A 49 5.19 3.09 -15.03
N GLN A 50 4.77 3.72 -16.13
CA GLN A 50 5.60 3.91 -17.33
C GLN A 50 6.56 5.11 -17.22
N ASN A 51 7.61 5.09 -18.07
CA ASN A 51 8.55 6.21 -18.27
C ASN A 51 9.28 6.72 -17.01
N PHE A 52 9.35 5.91 -15.96
CA PHE A 52 10.13 6.25 -14.78
C PHE A 52 11.63 6.19 -15.09
N GLN A 53 12.35 7.26 -14.75
CA GLN A 53 13.74 7.46 -15.17
C GLN A 53 14.75 6.70 -14.32
N ASP A 54 14.40 6.38 -13.07
CA ASP A 54 15.29 5.67 -12.15
C ASP A 54 15.05 4.14 -12.26
N ASN A 55 15.80 3.51 -13.17
CA ASN A 55 15.71 2.08 -13.43
C ASN A 55 16.22 1.23 -12.25
N GLU A 56 17.15 1.74 -11.45
CA GLU A 56 17.65 1.02 -10.28
C GLU A 56 16.55 0.92 -9.22
N TYR A 57 15.95 2.06 -8.87
CA TYR A 57 14.82 2.10 -7.96
C TYR A 57 13.68 1.22 -8.44
N ARG A 58 13.32 1.33 -9.73
CA ARG A 58 12.27 0.50 -10.34
C ARG A 58 12.58 -0.99 -10.22
N SER A 59 13.80 -1.41 -10.54
CA SER A 59 14.22 -2.81 -10.44
C SER A 59 14.09 -3.35 -9.01
N ARG A 60 14.49 -2.55 -8.02
CA ARG A 60 14.36 -2.91 -6.60
C ARG A 60 12.90 -3.05 -6.18
N VAL A 61 12.01 -2.15 -6.60
CA VAL A 61 10.56 -2.27 -6.34
C VAL A 61 10.00 -3.55 -6.96
N PHE A 62 10.33 -3.87 -8.22
CA PHE A 62 9.88 -5.11 -8.86
C PHE A 62 10.40 -6.36 -8.13
N SER A 63 11.68 -6.35 -7.73
CA SER A 63 12.29 -7.43 -6.97
C SER A 63 11.56 -7.65 -5.64
N LEU A 64 11.38 -6.58 -4.86
CA LEU A 64 10.64 -6.60 -3.59
C LEU A 64 9.27 -7.26 -3.76
N VAL A 65 8.45 -6.76 -4.69
CA VAL A 65 7.09 -7.27 -4.90
C VAL A 65 7.09 -8.72 -5.36
N ALA A 66 7.98 -9.10 -6.27
CA ALA A 66 8.11 -10.49 -6.71
C ALA A 66 8.47 -11.42 -5.55
N HIS A 67 9.37 -11.01 -4.65
CA HIS A 67 9.76 -11.80 -3.49
C HIS A 67 8.64 -11.92 -2.46
N VAL A 68 7.89 -10.85 -2.18
CA VAL A 68 6.72 -10.88 -1.29
C VAL A 68 5.62 -11.76 -1.87
N LYS A 69 5.31 -11.59 -3.16
CA LYS A 69 4.31 -12.40 -3.87
C LYS A 69 4.66 -13.89 -3.87
N LYS A 70 5.94 -14.23 -4.10
CA LYS A 70 6.41 -15.62 -4.02
C LYS A 70 6.09 -16.25 -2.66
N ILE A 71 6.22 -15.52 -1.55
CA ILE A 71 5.87 -16.05 -0.22
C ILE A 71 4.37 -16.33 -0.13
N ALA A 72 3.53 -15.45 -0.66
CA ALA A 72 2.08 -15.64 -0.68
C ALA A 72 1.62 -16.78 -1.61
N ASP A 73 2.31 -16.98 -2.75
CA ASP A 73 2.00 -18.04 -3.72
C ASP A 73 2.24 -19.46 -3.15
N PHE A 74 3.32 -19.65 -2.39
CA PHE A 74 3.67 -20.96 -1.80
C PHE A 74 3.07 -21.19 -0.40
N ARG A 75 1.95 -20.52 -0.11
CA ARG A 75 1.29 -20.52 1.21
C ARG A 75 1.08 -21.89 1.86
N THR A 76 0.61 -22.89 1.10
CA THR A 76 0.27 -24.21 1.64
C THR A 76 1.52 -24.91 2.16
N GLU A 77 2.57 -24.93 1.32
CA GLU A 77 3.86 -25.54 1.67
C GLU A 77 4.52 -24.84 2.85
N ILE A 78 4.43 -23.51 2.91
CA ILE A 78 5.03 -22.71 3.98
C ILE A 78 4.29 -22.90 5.30
N LEU A 79 2.96 -22.90 5.32
CA LEU A 79 2.18 -23.04 6.56
C LEU A 79 2.32 -24.43 7.19
N GLU A 80 2.42 -25.47 6.35
CA GLU A 80 2.54 -26.87 6.78
C GLU A 80 3.95 -27.25 7.27
N ASN A 81 4.98 -26.45 6.95
CA ASN A 81 6.36 -26.72 7.32
C ASN A 81 6.92 -25.66 8.27
N ASN A 82 7.14 -26.03 9.53
CA ASN A 82 7.61 -25.12 10.58
C ASN A 82 8.97 -24.45 10.29
N GLU A 83 9.94 -25.21 9.78
CA GLU A 83 11.28 -24.67 9.48
C GLU A 83 11.22 -23.69 8.30
N LEU A 84 10.48 -24.04 7.26
CA LEU A 84 10.24 -23.18 6.11
C LEU A 84 9.50 -21.90 6.53
N ARG A 85 8.48 -22.02 7.39
CA ARG A 85 7.72 -20.89 7.92
C ARG A 85 8.61 -19.89 8.65
N ILE A 86 9.47 -20.37 9.55
CA ILE A 86 10.44 -19.52 10.27
C ILE A 86 11.39 -18.85 9.28
N SER A 87 11.90 -19.59 8.29
CA SER A 87 12.75 -19.02 7.24
C SER A 87 12.05 -17.90 6.46
N LYS A 88 10.75 -18.04 6.16
CA LYS A 88 9.97 -17.02 5.44
C LYS A 88 9.61 -15.81 6.29
N ILE A 89 9.39 -15.99 7.59
CA ILE A 89 9.23 -14.87 8.53
C ILE A 89 10.50 -14.03 8.54
N ASN A 90 11.68 -14.64 8.70
CA ASN A 90 12.95 -13.91 8.67
C ASN A 90 13.18 -13.21 7.32
N GLN A 91 12.78 -13.84 6.22
CA GLN A 91 12.83 -13.21 4.90
C GLN A 91 11.91 -11.98 4.82
N LEU A 92 10.71 -12.04 5.41
CA LEU A 92 9.78 -10.91 5.45
C LEU A 92 10.31 -9.74 6.27
N ASP A 93 11.07 -9.98 7.34
CA ASP A 93 11.72 -8.90 8.11
C ASP A 93 12.70 -8.12 7.22
N SER A 94 13.50 -8.82 6.39
CA SER A 94 14.40 -8.17 5.44
C SER A 94 13.65 -7.43 4.31
N LEU A 95 12.54 -8.00 3.84
CA LEU A 95 11.69 -7.35 2.82
C LEU A 95 10.96 -6.12 3.40
N GLU A 96 10.57 -6.15 4.68
CA GLU A 96 10.03 -4.99 5.40
C GLU A 96 11.04 -3.85 5.42
N GLU A 97 12.30 -4.15 5.76
CA GLU A 97 13.37 -3.16 5.74
C GLU A 97 13.57 -2.56 4.34
N GLU A 98 13.70 -3.40 3.30
CA GLU A 98 13.85 -2.90 1.92
C GLU A 98 12.65 -2.05 1.48
N CYS A 99 11.42 -2.49 1.78
CA CYS A 99 10.19 -1.76 1.48
C CYS A 99 10.20 -0.37 2.14
N THR A 100 10.59 -0.29 3.42
CA THR A 100 10.63 0.97 4.15
C THR A 100 11.72 1.91 3.62
N GLN A 101 12.87 1.39 3.18
CA GLN A 101 13.91 2.19 2.53
C GLN A 101 13.43 2.77 1.19
N LEU A 102 12.80 1.95 0.33
CA LEU A 102 12.25 2.39 -0.95
C LEU A 102 11.12 3.42 -0.75
N LEU A 103 10.24 3.19 0.21
CA LEU A 103 9.16 4.12 0.57
C LEU A 103 9.72 5.44 1.12
N GLY A 104 10.74 5.37 1.97
CA GLY A 104 11.46 6.54 2.49
C GLY A 104 12.08 7.38 1.37
N GLN A 105 12.71 6.74 0.37
CA GLN A 105 13.26 7.44 -0.79
C GLN A 105 12.17 8.13 -1.62
N ALA A 106 11.02 7.49 -1.84
CA ALA A 106 9.88 8.13 -2.51
C ALA A 106 9.34 9.33 -1.72
N ASN A 107 9.17 9.18 -0.40
CA ASN A 107 8.73 10.27 0.49
C ASN A 107 9.67 11.47 0.42
N LEU A 108 10.98 11.25 0.57
CA LEU A 108 11.99 12.32 0.52
C LEU A 108 12.02 13.02 -0.84
N THR A 109 11.86 12.26 -1.93
CA THR A 109 11.83 12.82 -3.28
C THR A 109 10.60 13.68 -3.52
N LEU A 110 9.41 13.22 -3.11
CA LEU A 110 8.16 13.97 -3.18
C LEU A 110 8.21 15.24 -2.32
N ALA A 111 8.71 15.14 -1.10
CA ALA A 111 8.95 16.31 -0.24
C ALA A 111 9.93 17.30 -0.88
N GLY A 112 10.91 16.81 -1.66
CA GLY A 112 11.80 17.64 -2.46
C GLY A 112 11.07 18.42 -3.56
N PHE A 113 10.12 17.81 -4.25
CA PHE A 113 9.27 18.52 -5.23
C PHE A 113 8.40 19.59 -4.56
N ALA A 114 7.76 19.26 -3.43
CA ALA A 114 6.90 20.18 -2.69
C ALA A 114 7.61 21.43 -2.16
N LYS A 115 8.96 21.44 -2.10
CA LYS A 115 9.78 22.60 -1.71
C LYS A 115 10.10 23.55 -2.86
N LYS A 116 9.80 23.19 -4.11
CA LYS A 116 10.08 24.03 -5.27
C LYS A 116 9.13 25.22 -5.30
N THR A 117 9.67 26.43 -5.43
CA THR A 117 8.91 27.68 -5.45
C THR A 117 9.11 28.42 -6.77
N ASN A 118 8.23 29.39 -7.05
CA ASN A 118 8.34 30.32 -8.17
C ASN A 118 8.44 29.69 -9.58
N LEU A 119 8.03 28.42 -9.74
CA LEU A 119 8.01 27.74 -11.03
C LEU A 119 7.06 28.46 -12.01
N ASP A 120 7.47 28.63 -13.25
CA ASP A 120 6.50 28.95 -14.29
C ASP A 120 5.62 27.72 -14.62
N TYR A 121 4.71 27.86 -15.58
CA TYR A 121 3.81 26.76 -15.93
C TYR A 121 4.56 25.55 -16.52
N GLU A 122 5.54 25.79 -17.38
CA GLU A 122 6.25 24.73 -18.12
C GLU A 122 7.16 23.95 -17.17
N GLU A 123 7.83 24.66 -16.25
CA GLU A 123 8.59 24.05 -15.16
C GLU A 123 7.68 23.26 -14.21
N TYR A 124 6.54 23.83 -13.82
CA TYR A 124 5.58 23.18 -12.94
C TYR A 124 5.02 21.89 -13.56
N GLU A 125 4.56 21.95 -14.82
CA GLU A 125 4.03 20.79 -15.55
C GLU A 125 5.05 19.64 -15.60
N LYS A 126 6.31 19.95 -15.89
CA LYS A 126 7.40 18.96 -15.88
C LYS A 126 7.61 18.34 -14.49
N VAL A 127 7.58 19.16 -13.43
CA VAL A 127 7.71 18.67 -12.05
C VAL A 127 6.53 17.80 -11.65
N VAL A 128 5.29 18.18 -12.00
CA VAL A 128 4.08 17.38 -11.76
C VAL A 128 4.20 16.00 -12.39
N GLY A 129 4.65 15.93 -13.66
CA GLY A 129 4.87 14.68 -14.36
C GLY A 129 5.92 13.79 -13.69
N ASN A 130 7.03 14.39 -13.25
CA ASN A 130 8.07 13.66 -12.52
C ASN A 130 7.56 13.16 -11.15
N ALA A 131 6.81 13.99 -10.42
CA ALA A 131 6.26 13.64 -9.12
C ALA A 131 5.23 12.50 -9.21
N GLN A 132 4.49 12.40 -10.31
CA GLN A 132 3.44 11.39 -10.49
C GLN A 132 3.95 9.96 -10.29
N ASN A 133 5.06 9.60 -10.92
CA ASN A 133 5.60 8.25 -10.81
C ASN A 133 6.04 7.92 -9.38
N TRP A 134 6.70 8.88 -8.71
CA TRP A 134 7.09 8.73 -7.30
C TRP A 134 5.88 8.62 -6.38
N PHE A 135 4.80 9.35 -6.66
CA PHE A 135 3.54 9.28 -5.91
C PHE A 135 2.88 7.90 -6.07
N MET A 136 2.87 7.34 -7.29
CA MET A 136 2.35 5.99 -7.53
C MET A 136 3.19 4.91 -6.83
N TYR A 137 4.52 5.02 -6.87
CA TYR A 137 5.40 4.11 -6.11
C TYR A 137 5.20 4.24 -4.60
N GLN A 138 5.07 5.46 -4.07
CA GLN A 138 4.81 5.70 -2.65
C GLN A 138 3.55 4.97 -2.18
N LYS A 139 2.43 5.13 -2.91
CA LYS A 139 1.18 4.44 -2.59
C LYS A 139 1.34 2.92 -2.66
N SER A 140 1.88 2.42 -3.76
CA SER A 140 2.04 0.98 -3.97
C SER A 140 2.95 0.35 -2.91
N LEU A 141 4.03 1.03 -2.51
CA LEU A 141 4.95 0.54 -1.49
C LEU A 141 4.33 0.57 -0.08
N LEU A 142 3.45 1.54 0.22
CA LEU A 142 2.68 1.51 1.46
C LEU A 142 1.75 0.30 1.49
N ASP A 143 1.11 -0.03 0.35
CA ASP A 143 0.28 -1.23 0.23
C ASP A 143 1.12 -2.51 0.38
N VAL A 144 2.31 -2.58 -0.23
CA VAL A 144 3.24 -3.72 -0.05
C VAL A 144 3.63 -3.87 1.41
N LEU A 145 3.97 -2.78 2.10
CA LEU A 145 4.32 -2.80 3.52
C LEU A 145 3.16 -3.35 4.37
N TYR A 146 1.93 -2.97 4.04
CA TYR A 146 0.73 -3.53 4.66
C TYR A 146 0.64 -5.05 4.43
N ARG A 147 0.85 -5.52 3.19
CA ARG A 147 0.84 -6.98 2.89
C ARG A 147 1.96 -7.73 3.56
N ILE A 148 3.13 -7.13 3.75
CA ILE A 148 4.22 -7.73 4.53
C ILE A 148 3.80 -7.92 5.99
N ALA A 149 3.19 -6.89 6.61
CA ALA A 149 2.68 -7.00 7.98
C ALA A 149 1.61 -8.11 8.11
N ASP A 150 0.68 -8.19 7.16
CA ASP A 150 -0.35 -9.25 7.13
C ASP A 150 0.25 -10.65 6.95
N LEU A 151 1.24 -10.80 6.06
CA LEU A 151 1.93 -12.09 5.87
C LEU A 151 2.67 -12.51 7.14
N ARG A 152 3.36 -11.58 7.81
CA ARG A 152 4.06 -11.86 9.07
C ARG A 152 3.07 -12.35 10.13
N TYR A 153 1.98 -11.62 10.34
CA TYR A 153 0.92 -12.02 11.27
C TYR A 153 0.38 -13.42 10.95
N THR A 154 0.10 -13.66 9.67
CA THR A 154 -0.43 -14.94 9.19
C THR A 154 0.54 -16.11 9.38
N LEU A 155 1.83 -15.90 9.08
CA LEU A 155 2.87 -16.93 9.23
C LEU A 155 3.21 -17.22 10.70
N HIS A 156 2.98 -16.26 11.59
CA HIS A 156 3.09 -16.49 13.02
C HIS A 156 1.91 -17.27 13.61
N LEU A 157 0.82 -17.48 12.86
CA LEU A 157 -0.34 -18.25 13.31
C LEU A 157 -0.92 -17.73 14.65
N GLY A 158 -0.89 -16.41 14.85
CA GLY A 158 -1.34 -15.77 16.10
C GLY A 158 -0.35 -15.81 17.26
N ALA A 159 0.87 -16.32 17.07
CA ALA A 159 1.90 -16.34 18.12
C ALA A 159 2.48 -14.94 18.43
N VAL A 160 2.25 -13.97 17.55
CA VAL A 160 2.59 -12.55 17.74
C VAL A 160 1.33 -11.72 17.53
N SER A 161 1.24 -10.56 18.20
CA SER A 161 0.06 -9.71 18.07
C SER A 161 0.07 -8.93 16.75
N ARG A 162 -1.11 -8.54 16.29
CA ARG A 162 -1.29 -7.69 15.12
C ARG A 162 -0.62 -6.35 15.33
N GLU A 163 -0.69 -5.77 16.53
CA GLU A 163 -0.03 -4.50 16.87
C GLU A 163 1.48 -4.55 16.62
N GLN A 164 2.12 -5.66 16.96
CA GLN A 164 3.55 -5.83 16.71
C GLN A 164 3.85 -5.80 15.21
N CYS A 165 3.05 -6.50 14.39
CA CYS A 165 3.25 -6.56 12.94
C CYS A 165 3.00 -5.21 12.24
N ILE A 166 2.08 -4.37 12.76
CA ILE A 166 1.71 -3.09 12.11
C ILE A 166 2.44 -1.86 12.68
N ALA A 167 3.35 -2.03 13.64
CA ALA A 167 4.00 -0.91 14.32
C ALA A 167 4.80 -0.01 13.37
N ILE A 168 5.62 -0.61 12.50
CA ILE A 168 6.40 0.11 11.48
C ILE A 168 5.48 0.71 10.42
N LEU A 169 4.50 -0.06 9.94
CA LEU A 169 3.48 0.40 9.00
C LEU A 169 2.79 1.68 9.49
N SER A 170 2.42 1.75 10.77
CA SER A 170 1.75 2.94 11.34
C SER A 170 2.63 4.18 11.24
N THR A 171 3.93 4.02 11.48
CA THR A 171 4.92 5.11 11.35
C THR A 171 5.01 5.60 9.91
N TYR A 172 5.15 4.68 8.94
CA TYR A 172 5.29 5.04 7.53
C TYR A 172 3.98 5.54 6.91
N THR A 173 2.83 5.05 7.36
CA THR A 173 1.51 5.59 6.99
C THR A 173 1.43 7.07 7.32
N LYS A 174 1.84 7.46 8.52
CA LYS A 174 1.89 8.86 8.93
C LYS A 174 2.86 9.68 8.07
N GLN A 175 4.07 9.17 7.82
CA GLN A 175 5.04 9.87 6.96
C GLN A 175 4.52 10.09 5.52
N VAL A 176 3.82 9.10 4.97
CA VAL A 176 3.16 9.22 3.66
C VAL A 176 2.08 10.28 3.71
N GLN A 177 1.19 10.25 4.71
CA GLN A 177 0.13 11.26 4.88
C GLN A 177 0.69 12.68 5.02
N ASP A 178 1.73 12.86 5.83
CA ASP A 178 2.40 14.15 6.01
C ASP A 178 3.00 14.64 4.67
N THR A 179 3.68 13.75 3.94
CA THR A 179 4.27 14.08 2.63
C THR A 179 3.22 14.42 1.59
N GLN A 180 2.13 13.66 1.50
CA GLN A 180 1.01 13.92 0.59
C GLN A 180 0.31 15.23 0.94
N SER A 181 0.19 15.57 2.22
CA SER A 181 -0.35 16.85 2.67
C SER A 181 0.54 18.02 2.23
N MET A 182 1.87 17.87 2.32
CA MET A 182 2.81 18.88 1.80
C MET A 182 2.68 19.04 0.28
N LEU A 183 2.57 17.94 -0.46
CA LEU A 183 2.40 17.96 -1.91
C LEU A 183 1.07 18.62 -2.32
N ALA A 184 -0.02 18.31 -1.62
CA ALA A 184 -1.32 18.91 -1.85
C ALA A 184 -1.30 20.42 -1.62
N ALA A 185 -0.71 20.89 -0.51
CA ALA A 185 -0.56 22.32 -0.23
C ALA A 185 0.33 23.03 -1.28
N TRP A 186 1.37 22.35 -1.76
CA TRP A 186 2.22 22.87 -2.83
C TRP A 186 1.45 23.03 -4.15
N HIS A 187 0.62 22.06 -4.53
CA HIS A 187 -0.27 22.17 -5.67
C HIS A 187 -1.28 23.30 -5.50
N GLU A 188 -1.92 23.43 -4.34
CA GLU A 188 -2.90 24.48 -4.06
C GLU A 188 -2.27 25.87 -4.26
N GLY A 189 -1.15 26.15 -3.60
CA GLY A 189 -0.47 27.44 -3.75
C GLY A 189 0.04 27.71 -5.17
N THR A 190 0.54 26.67 -5.86
CA THR A 190 1.07 26.83 -7.22
C THR A 190 -0.04 27.01 -8.26
N THR A 191 -1.12 26.23 -8.18
CA THR A 191 -2.28 26.35 -9.07
C THR A 191 -3.00 27.67 -8.88
N GLU A 192 -3.12 28.17 -7.63
CA GLU A 192 -3.68 29.49 -7.37
C GLU A 192 -2.83 30.60 -7.99
N ARG A 193 -1.49 30.54 -7.84
CA ARG A 193 -0.56 31.52 -8.42
C ARG A 193 -0.59 31.51 -9.94
N LEU A 194 -0.59 30.32 -10.54
CA LEU A 194 -0.61 30.12 -12.00
C LEU A 194 -2.03 30.23 -12.59
N LYS A 195 -3.06 30.39 -11.74
CA LYS A 195 -4.48 30.44 -12.10
C LYS A 195 -4.88 29.27 -12.99
N ILE A 196 -4.50 28.06 -12.56
CA ILE A 196 -4.85 26.78 -13.18
C ILE A 196 -6.19 26.32 -12.62
N ASP A 197 -7.09 25.95 -13.51
CA ASP A 197 -8.35 25.28 -13.21
C ASP A 197 -8.27 23.84 -13.75
N THR A 198 -8.22 22.87 -12.84
CA THR A 198 -8.09 21.45 -13.20
C THR A 198 -9.41 20.83 -13.64
N ASP A 199 -10.55 21.43 -13.31
CA ASP A 199 -11.86 20.90 -13.65
C ASP A 199 -12.23 21.32 -15.08
N GLU A 200 -11.96 22.57 -15.42
CA GLU A 200 -12.12 23.11 -16.77
C GLU A 200 -10.89 22.87 -17.67
N VAL A 201 -9.83 22.24 -17.14
CA VAL A 201 -8.60 21.87 -17.87
C VAL A 201 -8.00 23.08 -18.60
N ARG A 202 -7.90 24.22 -17.90
CA ARG A 202 -7.39 25.48 -18.44
C ARG A 202 -6.57 26.26 -17.44
N ARG A 203 -5.82 27.26 -17.92
CA ARG A 203 -5.12 28.23 -17.08
C ARG A 203 -5.22 29.64 -17.64
N LYS A 204 -5.09 30.66 -16.79
CA LYS A 204 -5.05 32.05 -17.27
C LYS A 204 -3.74 32.33 -18.02
N ARG A 205 -3.81 33.10 -19.10
CA ARG A 205 -2.62 33.60 -19.82
C ARG A 205 -1.80 34.54 -18.93
N ALA A 206 -0.48 34.48 -19.06
CA ALA A 206 0.48 35.27 -18.28
C ALA A 206 1.65 35.72 -19.17
N GLY A 207 2.44 36.70 -18.71
CA GLY A 207 3.58 37.23 -19.46
C GLY A 207 3.19 37.95 -20.77
N PHE A 208 4.09 37.92 -21.77
CA PHE A 208 3.88 38.55 -23.08
C PHE A 208 2.65 38.03 -23.82
N ASP A 209 2.28 36.76 -23.62
CA ASP A 209 1.07 36.15 -24.21
C ASP A 209 -0.22 36.82 -23.72
N ARG A 210 -0.25 37.30 -22.46
CA ARG A 210 -1.37 38.09 -21.94
C ARG A 210 -1.50 39.43 -22.67
N VAL A 211 -0.38 40.09 -23.00
CA VAL A 211 -0.37 41.42 -23.63
C VAL A 211 -0.94 41.35 -25.05
N ILE A 212 -0.64 40.29 -25.79
CA ILE A 212 -1.15 40.07 -27.15
C ILE A 212 -2.67 39.80 -27.16
N HIS A 213 -3.16 39.05 -26.17
CA HIS A 213 -4.57 38.68 -26.06
C HIS A 213 -5.41 39.66 -25.23
N PHE A 214 -4.84 40.76 -24.75
CA PHE A 214 -5.50 41.72 -23.87
C PHE A 214 -6.66 42.46 -24.55
N LEU A 215 -6.48 42.95 -25.79
CA LEU A 215 -7.51 43.72 -26.50
C LEU A 215 -8.73 42.86 -26.94
N PRO A 216 -8.55 41.61 -27.44
CA PRO A 216 -9.68 40.71 -27.73
C PRO A 216 -10.35 40.14 -26.46
N GLY A 217 -9.60 39.95 -25.37
CA GLY A 217 -10.05 39.31 -24.13
C GLY A 217 -11.04 40.13 -23.28
N VAL A 218 -11.19 41.43 -23.55
CA VAL A 218 -12.20 42.31 -22.92
C VAL A 218 -13.61 42.01 -23.46
N PHE A 219 -13.72 41.57 -24.72
CA PHE A 219 -14.99 41.24 -25.37
C PHE A 219 -15.32 39.75 -25.32
N TYR A 220 -14.30 38.87 -25.28
CA TYR A 220 -14.45 37.42 -25.19
C TYR A 220 -13.61 36.86 -24.04
N LYS A 221 -14.26 36.56 -22.90
CA LYS A 221 -13.59 36.16 -21.66
C LYS A 221 -12.71 34.91 -21.81
N ASP A 222 -13.06 33.98 -22.71
CA ASP A 222 -12.32 32.73 -22.94
C ASP A 222 -10.93 32.93 -23.56
N LEU A 223 -10.70 34.05 -24.28
CA LEU A 223 -9.39 34.36 -24.88
C LEU A 223 -8.32 34.66 -23.82
N ASN A 224 -8.72 34.95 -22.58
CA ASN A 224 -7.82 35.16 -21.46
C ASN A 224 -7.20 33.84 -20.93
N TYR A 225 -7.63 32.69 -21.45
CA TYR A 225 -7.24 31.37 -20.99
C TYR A 225 -6.51 30.58 -22.09
N ARG A 226 -5.73 29.59 -21.65
CA ARG A 226 -5.07 28.57 -22.47
C ARG A 226 -5.39 27.20 -21.91
N SER A 227 -5.68 26.23 -22.77
CA SER A 227 -5.84 24.84 -22.35
C SER A 227 -4.54 24.29 -21.74
N ILE A 228 -4.67 23.40 -20.77
CA ILE A 228 -3.56 22.57 -20.28
C ILE A 228 -3.76 21.14 -20.77
N GLU A 229 -2.75 20.29 -20.65
CA GLU A 229 -2.95 18.88 -20.95
C GLU A 229 -3.89 18.23 -19.93
N LYS A 230 -4.80 17.36 -20.39
CA LYS A 230 -5.72 16.61 -19.53
C LYS A 230 -4.98 15.67 -18.57
N SER A 231 -3.86 15.10 -19.03
CA SER A 231 -2.91 14.33 -18.21
C SER A 231 -2.42 15.16 -17.03
N THR A 232 -1.93 16.38 -17.27
CA THR A 232 -1.48 17.31 -16.23
C THR A 232 -2.57 17.61 -15.21
N ALA A 233 -3.79 17.93 -15.66
CA ALA A 233 -4.92 18.18 -14.76
C ALA A 233 -5.27 16.94 -13.91
N ASN A 234 -5.24 15.75 -14.50
CA ASN A 234 -5.48 14.49 -13.79
C ASN A 234 -4.39 14.22 -12.74
N MET A 235 -3.12 14.37 -13.09
CA MET A 235 -2.00 14.16 -12.16
C MET A 235 -2.10 15.10 -10.96
N ILE A 236 -2.41 16.38 -11.18
CA ILE A 236 -2.65 17.34 -10.09
C ILE A 236 -3.79 16.85 -9.20
N ARG A 237 -4.94 16.47 -9.77
CA ARG A 237 -6.09 15.96 -9.00
C ARG A 237 -5.75 14.68 -8.22
N THR A 238 -4.99 13.76 -8.79
CA THR A 238 -4.54 12.54 -8.11
C THR A 238 -3.62 12.88 -6.93
N GLN A 239 -2.64 13.77 -7.14
CA GLN A 239 -1.66 14.17 -6.13
C GLN A 239 -2.26 15.05 -5.02
N THR A 240 -3.39 15.72 -5.26
CA THR A 240 -4.15 16.48 -4.24
C THR A 240 -5.29 15.69 -3.61
N SER A 241 -5.69 14.57 -4.20
CA SER A 241 -6.77 13.75 -3.68
C SER A 241 -6.42 13.23 -2.29
N LYS A 242 -7.32 13.44 -1.34
CA LYS A 242 -7.31 12.73 -0.05
C LYS A 242 -7.93 11.35 -0.26
N GLU A 243 -7.35 10.53 -1.13
CA GLU A 243 -7.82 9.16 -1.25
C GLU A 243 -7.70 8.45 0.11
N SER A 244 -8.70 7.61 0.38
CA SER A 244 -8.97 7.00 1.68
C SER A 244 -7.71 6.48 2.33
N THR A 245 -7.44 6.97 3.54
CA THR A 245 -6.43 6.41 4.43
C THR A 245 -6.57 4.89 4.45
N LEU A 246 -5.47 4.19 4.17
CA LEU A 246 -5.40 2.75 4.28
C LEU A 246 -5.95 2.35 5.65
N SER A 247 -7.10 1.68 5.67
CA SER A 247 -7.73 1.24 6.91
C SER A 247 -6.90 0.08 7.44
N ILE A 248 -5.99 0.38 8.36
CA ILE A 248 -5.15 -0.66 8.96
C ILE A 248 -6.06 -1.58 9.77
N ASP A 249 -6.24 -2.81 9.28
CA ASP A 249 -6.95 -3.84 10.03
C ASP A 249 -6.15 -4.22 11.28
N LYS A 250 -6.83 -4.16 12.43
CA LYS A 250 -6.27 -4.46 13.75
C LYS A 250 -6.94 -5.69 14.37
N SER A 251 -7.76 -6.41 13.61
CA SER A 251 -8.41 -7.61 14.11
C SER A 251 -7.38 -8.69 14.46
N GLU A 252 -7.65 -9.35 15.58
CA GLU A 252 -6.85 -10.46 16.11
C GLU A 252 -7.51 -11.78 15.72
N LEU A 253 -7.47 -12.08 14.43
CA LEU A 253 -8.27 -13.14 13.79
C LEU A 253 -7.93 -14.55 14.29
N TYR A 254 -6.75 -14.73 14.89
CA TYR A 254 -6.36 -16.00 15.53
C TYR A 254 -6.84 -16.15 16.97
N LEU A 255 -7.41 -15.10 17.56
CA LEU A 255 -8.01 -15.12 18.91
C LEU A 255 -9.53 -15.29 18.86
N GLU A 256 -10.14 -15.21 17.68
CA GLU A 256 -11.58 -15.39 17.48
C GLU A 256 -11.95 -16.88 17.41
N ASP A 257 -13.16 -17.23 17.86
CA ASP A 257 -13.70 -18.56 17.67
C ASP A 257 -13.94 -18.81 16.18
N VAL A 258 -13.51 -19.98 15.68
CA VAL A 258 -13.60 -20.30 14.24
C VAL A 258 -14.46 -21.52 13.98
N GLN A 259 -15.25 -21.44 12.91
CA GLN A 259 -16.00 -22.58 12.39
C GLN A 259 -15.19 -23.28 11.30
N LEU A 260 -15.00 -24.59 11.48
CA LEU A 260 -14.30 -25.45 10.53
C LEU A 260 -15.25 -26.51 9.97
N ILE A 261 -15.16 -26.76 8.67
CA ILE A 261 -15.93 -27.80 7.99
C ILE A 261 -14.98 -28.89 7.52
N ALA A 262 -15.24 -30.13 7.90
CA ALA A 262 -14.58 -31.31 7.34
C ALA A 262 -15.39 -31.84 6.15
N LYS A 263 -14.79 -31.87 4.96
CA LYS A 263 -15.40 -32.39 3.74
C LYS A 263 -14.36 -33.12 2.89
N ASP A 264 -14.67 -34.34 2.46
CA ASP A 264 -13.82 -35.17 1.60
C ASP A 264 -12.39 -35.36 2.15
N GLY A 265 -12.27 -35.52 3.48
CA GLY A 265 -10.98 -35.69 4.17
C GLY A 265 -10.15 -34.40 4.28
N LYS A 266 -10.70 -33.23 3.93
CA LYS A 266 -10.06 -31.91 4.05
C LYS A 266 -10.82 -31.03 5.04
N ILE A 267 -10.12 -30.06 5.62
CA ILE A 267 -10.68 -29.11 6.59
C ILE A 267 -10.66 -27.70 5.96
N TYR A 268 -11.77 -26.99 6.06
CA TYR A 268 -11.96 -25.66 5.49
C TYR A 268 -12.42 -24.68 6.56
N TYR A 269 -12.00 -23.42 6.44
CA TYR A 269 -12.47 -22.32 7.28
C TYR A 269 -13.75 -21.75 6.69
N LEU A 270 -14.78 -21.60 7.54
CA LEU A 270 -16.01 -20.90 7.20
C LEU A 270 -15.99 -19.53 7.90
N PRO A 271 -15.71 -18.43 7.17
CA PRO A 271 -15.78 -17.09 7.75
C PRO A 271 -17.21 -16.76 8.15
N GLU A 272 -17.40 -16.09 9.29
CA GLU A 272 -18.70 -15.53 9.65
C GLU A 272 -19.08 -14.49 8.60
N THR A 273 -20.29 -14.59 8.06
CA THR A 273 -20.83 -13.58 7.17
C THR A 273 -21.02 -12.33 8.00
N LYS A 274 -20.12 -11.36 7.89
CA LYS A 274 -20.35 -10.02 8.43
C LYS A 274 -21.63 -9.51 7.76
N ALA A 275 -22.70 -9.38 8.54
CA ALA A 275 -23.91 -8.72 8.08
C ALA A 275 -23.52 -7.30 7.63
N GLU A 276 -23.83 -6.98 6.37
CA GLU A 276 -23.66 -5.64 5.79
C GLU A 276 -24.39 -4.56 6.59
#